data_AF-A0A9N9R0F1-F1
#
_entry.id   AF-A0A9N9R0F1-F1
#
_cell.length_a   1.000
_cell.length_b   1.000
_cell.length_c   1.000
_cell.angle_alpha   90.00
_cell.angle_beta   90.00
_cell.angle_gamma   90.00
#
_symmetry.space_group_name_H-M   'P 1'
#
loop_
_entity.id
_entity.type
_entity.pdbx_description
1 polymer ?
#
loop_
_entity_poly.entity_id
_entity_poly.type
_entity_poly.pdbx_seq_one_letter_code
_entity_poly.pdbx_strand_id
1 'polypeptide(L)'
;MEYSDPSLLDFLCGIARDVLVQSCDKYYEHNLEAYLQVFLSFVQCIRRWFPIQERDDNIADNNEEMELDLMNDLLEYIKNTEEAERLMETEEFEQETGRSVEEMYKEDLKSREDNVLDYDDKVTEEKRPLPEHVSVTSCILKRCVMFVVGQRRAAAALALATLAAGLPVLESYHDELLPLVHQAWGPLAHRLATYEPLVWRRALDLLVTTATLARDFIHNRCVKEVMPHIYSQLKKWCESNVKDSCAYRDRVLMDTQEAALRALPPLLARVGARHRHLLDAFTCVQMFLSKKQPEPLQKLAVEFFVSMLNYDEGYTWHHLRSLCDNKDELPPPHTGPVQLHAFAGTPYRTENEDIHSNIQAIFETKCGHYHINK
;
A
#
# COMPACT_ATOMS: atom_id res chain seq x y z
N MET A 1 -3.14 -30.17 12.35
CA MET A 1 -3.93 -30.19 11.10
C MET A 1 -3.02 -30.24 9.86
N GLU A 2 -1.90 -30.95 9.88
CA GLU A 2 -1.00 -31.05 8.70
C GLU A 2 -1.55 -31.99 7.61
N TYR A 3 -2.56 -32.81 7.95
CA TYR A 3 -3.17 -33.81 7.04
C TYR A 3 -4.64 -33.53 6.71
N SER A 4 -5.09 -32.28 6.87
CA SER A 4 -6.48 -31.89 6.60
C SER A 4 -6.65 -31.60 5.10
N ASP A 5 -7.68 -32.13 4.45
CA ASP A 5 -7.94 -31.95 3.01
C ASP A 5 -9.40 -31.46 2.74
N PRO A 6 -9.70 -30.96 1.51
CA PRO A 6 -11.01 -30.39 1.17
C PRO A 6 -12.21 -31.34 1.37
N SER A 7 -12.02 -32.65 1.53
CA SER A 7 -13.12 -33.59 1.83
C SER A 7 -13.77 -33.33 3.19
N LEU A 8 -13.08 -32.61 4.09
CA LEU A 8 -13.60 -32.23 5.40
C LEU A 8 -14.39 -30.91 5.40
N LEU A 9 -14.57 -30.30 4.22
CA LEU A 9 -15.12 -28.95 4.12
C LEU A 9 -16.51 -28.82 4.74
N ASP A 10 -17.43 -29.72 4.41
CA ASP A 10 -18.81 -29.68 4.90
C ASP A 10 -18.88 -29.74 6.43
N PHE A 11 -18.05 -30.60 7.04
CA PHE A 11 -17.96 -30.72 8.50
C PHE A 11 -17.39 -29.45 9.14
N LEU A 12 -16.34 -28.87 8.56
CA LEU A 12 -15.75 -27.63 9.06
C LEU A 12 -16.71 -26.44 8.90
N CYS A 13 -17.44 -26.37 7.79
CA CYS A 13 -18.47 -25.36 7.58
C CYS A 13 -19.61 -25.51 8.60
N GLY A 14 -20.02 -26.75 8.92
CA GLY A 14 -20.97 -27.03 10.00
C GLY A 14 -20.48 -26.51 11.36
N ILE A 15 -19.28 -26.89 11.78
CA ILE A 15 -18.69 -26.44 13.05
C ILE A 15 -18.57 -24.91 13.09
N ALA A 16 -18.10 -24.30 12.01
CA ALA A 16 -17.93 -22.85 11.94
C ALA A 16 -19.27 -22.10 12.06
N ARG A 17 -20.35 -22.62 11.45
CA ARG A 17 -21.70 -22.07 11.60
C ARG A 17 -22.23 -22.20 13.02
N ASP A 18 -22.04 -23.36 13.65
CA ASP A 18 -22.47 -23.57 15.02
C ASP A 18 -21.76 -22.60 15.98
N VAL A 19 -20.45 -22.42 15.79
CA VAL A 19 -19.66 -21.46 16.58
C VAL A 19 -20.05 -20.02 16.27
N LEU A 20 -20.41 -19.69 15.01
CA LEU A 20 -20.96 -18.38 14.65
C LEU A 20 -22.24 -18.08 15.44
N VAL A 21 -23.19 -19.03 15.48
CA VAL A 21 -24.44 -18.89 16.24
C VAL A 21 -24.15 -18.73 17.73
N GLN A 22 -23.31 -19.58 18.31
CA GLN A 22 -22.92 -19.50 19.72
C GLN A 22 -22.21 -18.19 20.05
N SER A 23 -21.41 -17.66 19.13
CA SER A 23 -20.70 -16.39 19.34
C SER A 23 -21.68 -15.22 19.50
N CYS A 24 -22.91 -15.33 18.99
CA CYS A 24 -23.96 -14.32 19.09
C CYS A 24 -24.84 -14.48 20.35
N ASP A 25 -24.68 -15.54 21.13
CA ASP A 25 -25.43 -15.78 22.36
C ASP A 25 -25.00 -14.81 23.47
N LYS A 26 -25.88 -14.52 24.42
CA LYS A 26 -25.66 -13.62 25.56
C LYS A 26 -24.45 -13.98 26.43
N TYR A 27 -24.04 -15.25 26.44
CA TYR A 27 -22.96 -15.77 27.28
C TYR A 27 -21.64 -15.98 26.53
N TYR A 28 -21.54 -15.46 25.30
CA TYR A 28 -20.37 -15.66 24.44
C TYR A 28 -19.04 -15.22 25.08
N GLU A 29 -19.08 -14.23 25.97
CA GLU A 29 -17.89 -13.64 26.59
C GLU A 29 -17.03 -14.69 27.31
N HIS A 30 -17.62 -15.74 27.89
CA HIS A 30 -16.86 -16.77 28.60
C HIS A 30 -15.94 -17.57 27.65
N ASN A 31 -16.36 -17.80 26.42
CA ASN A 31 -15.67 -18.64 25.44
C ASN A 31 -15.17 -17.87 24.21
N LEU A 32 -15.23 -16.54 24.23
CA LEU A 32 -14.93 -15.69 23.08
C LEU A 32 -13.59 -16.00 22.41
N GLU A 33 -12.52 -16.17 23.19
CA GLU A 33 -11.20 -16.47 22.65
C GLU A 33 -11.15 -17.85 21.97
N ALA A 34 -11.87 -18.85 22.53
CA ALA A 34 -12.00 -20.17 21.90
C ALA A 34 -12.77 -20.09 20.59
N TYR A 35 -13.86 -19.33 20.54
CA TYR A 35 -14.64 -19.11 19.31
C TYR A 35 -13.80 -18.44 18.22
N LEU A 36 -13.08 -17.38 18.57
CA LEU A 36 -12.18 -16.69 17.65
C LEU A 36 -11.02 -17.59 17.19
N GLN A 37 -10.51 -18.47 18.05
CA GLN A 37 -9.50 -19.44 17.68
C GLN A 37 -10.03 -20.47 16.67
N VAL A 38 -11.28 -20.91 16.82
CA VAL A 38 -11.95 -21.78 15.84
C VAL A 38 -12.09 -21.05 14.50
N PHE A 39 -12.53 -19.79 14.51
CA PHE A 39 -12.64 -18.98 13.29
C PHE A 39 -11.30 -18.81 12.58
N LEU A 40 -10.24 -18.47 13.30
CA LEU A 40 -8.90 -18.35 12.73
C LEU A 40 -8.43 -19.67 12.11
N SER A 41 -8.63 -20.78 12.83
CA SER A 41 -8.22 -22.10 12.36
C SER A 41 -8.99 -22.54 11.13
N PHE A 42 -10.29 -22.29 11.09
CA PHE A 42 -11.15 -22.53 9.92
C PHE A 42 -10.62 -21.77 8.70
N VAL A 43 -10.45 -20.45 8.83
CA VAL A 43 -9.98 -19.60 7.73
C VAL A 43 -8.60 -20.02 7.24
N GLN A 44 -7.68 -20.40 8.13
CA GLN A 44 -6.37 -20.92 7.76
C GLN A 44 -6.46 -22.24 6.97
N CYS A 45 -7.41 -23.11 7.28
CA CYS A 45 -7.65 -24.31 6.48
C CYS A 45 -8.16 -23.95 5.08
N ILE A 46 -9.13 -23.03 4.99
CA ILE A 46 -9.66 -22.57 3.70
C ILE A 46 -8.56 -21.99 2.82
N ARG A 47 -7.71 -21.09 3.36
CA ARG A 47 -6.57 -20.53 2.62
C ARG A 47 -5.61 -21.60 2.09
N ARG A 48 -5.41 -22.68 2.83
CA ARG A 48 -4.50 -23.76 2.44
C ARG A 48 -5.10 -24.64 1.34
N TRP A 49 -6.40 -24.91 1.44
CA TRP A 49 -7.11 -25.78 0.51
C TRP A 49 -7.45 -25.12 -0.82
N PHE A 50 -7.69 -23.81 -0.77
CA PHE A 50 -8.00 -22.98 -1.92
C PHE A 50 -6.94 -21.89 -2.03
N PRO A 51 -5.69 -22.26 -2.40
CA PRO A 51 -4.63 -21.28 -2.59
C PRO A 51 -5.06 -20.34 -3.71
N ILE A 52 -5.08 -19.06 -3.38
CA ILE A 52 -5.30 -18.01 -4.36
C ILE A 52 -3.99 -17.88 -5.14
N GLN A 53 -4.06 -17.84 -6.47
CA GLN A 53 -2.89 -17.49 -7.25
C GLN A 53 -2.48 -16.08 -6.83
N GLU A 54 -1.36 -15.97 -6.13
CA GLU A 54 -0.73 -14.67 -5.92
C GLU A 54 -0.52 -14.10 -7.31
N ARG A 55 -1.25 -13.04 -7.66
CA ARG A 55 -0.84 -12.26 -8.82
C ARG A 55 0.56 -11.81 -8.48
N ASP A 56 1.54 -12.26 -9.24
CA ASP A 56 2.83 -11.60 -9.35
C ASP A 56 2.55 -10.21 -9.94
N ASP A 57 1.92 -9.34 -9.14
CA ASP A 57 1.97 -7.92 -9.36
C ASP A 57 3.43 -7.59 -9.06
N ASN A 58 4.29 -7.75 -10.07
CA ASN A 58 5.50 -6.96 -10.13
C ASN A 58 5.06 -5.55 -9.73
N ILE A 59 5.77 -4.97 -8.77
CA ILE A 59 5.46 -3.66 -8.18
C ILE A 59 5.36 -2.54 -9.25
N ALA A 60 5.73 -2.86 -10.50
CA ALA A 60 5.59 -2.07 -11.72
C ALA A 60 4.20 -2.13 -12.42
N ASP A 61 3.39 -3.19 -12.28
CA ASP A 61 2.20 -3.41 -13.15
C ASP A 61 0.98 -2.52 -12.83
N ASN A 62 1.04 -1.72 -11.75
CA ASN A 62 0.02 -0.70 -11.48
C ASN A 62 0.38 0.69 -12.04
N ASN A 63 1.52 0.80 -12.73
CA ASN A 63 1.61 1.78 -13.80
C ASN A 63 0.90 1.14 -14.99
N GLU A 64 -0.44 1.23 -15.04
CA GLU A 64 -1.02 1.53 -16.34
C GLU A 64 -0.34 2.82 -16.78
N GLU A 65 0.71 2.62 -17.55
CA GLU A 65 1.40 3.61 -18.32
C GLU A 65 0.35 4.37 -19.14
N MET A 66 -0.20 5.44 -18.57
CA MET A 66 0.14 6.71 -19.18
C MET A 66 1.63 6.87 -18.93
N GLU A 67 2.43 6.21 -19.76
CA GLU A 67 3.75 6.71 -20.08
C GLU A 67 3.44 8.12 -20.55
N LEU A 68 3.52 9.09 -19.62
CA LEU A 68 3.51 10.50 -19.95
C LEU A 68 4.79 10.65 -20.76
N ASP A 69 4.67 10.40 -22.06
CA ASP A 69 5.68 10.77 -23.01
C ASP A 69 5.65 12.29 -23.00
N LEU A 70 6.36 12.85 -22.02
CA LEU A 70 6.44 14.28 -21.79
C LEU A 70 6.89 14.99 -23.08
N MET A 71 7.61 14.29 -23.96
CA MET A 71 7.97 14.79 -25.27
C MET A 71 6.74 14.87 -26.18
N ASN A 72 5.95 13.80 -26.31
CA ASN A 72 4.71 13.83 -27.08
C ASN A 72 3.66 14.78 -26.48
N ASP A 73 3.52 14.85 -25.16
CA ASP A 73 2.60 15.76 -24.49
C ASP A 73 3.01 17.22 -24.69
N LEU A 74 4.32 17.53 -24.65
CA LEU A 74 4.83 18.86 -24.97
C LEU A 74 4.66 19.18 -26.46
N LEU A 75 4.89 18.22 -27.35
CA LEU A 75 4.65 18.38 -28.79
C LEU A 75 3.17 18.60 -29.10
N GLU A 76 2.28 17.89 -28.43
CA GLU A 76 0.84 18.04 -28.53
C GLU A 76 0.39 19.39 -27.96
N TYR A 77 0.92 19.80 -26.81
CA TYR A 77 0.67 21.12 -26.24
C TYR A 77 1.11 22.25 -27.19
N ILE A 78 2.32 22.15 -27.77
CA ILE A 78 2.82 23.14 -28.74
C ILE A 78 1.89 23.16 -29.97
N LYS A 79 1.57 21.99 -30.53
CA LYS A 79 0.68 21.88 -31.69
C LYS A 79 -0.71 22.46 -31.41
N ASN A 80 -1.29 22.15 -30.26
CA ASN A 80 -2.59 22.67 -29.83
C ASN A 80 -2.54 24.19 -29.60
N THR A 81 -1.40 24.71 -29.13
CA THR A 81 -1.20 26.16 -28.96
C THR A 81 -1.12 26.86 -30.32
N GLU A 82 -0.35 26.31 -31.27
CA GLU A 82 -0.27 26.81 -32.65
C GLU A 82 -1.61 26.68 -33.41
N GLU A 83 -2.40 25.65 -33.12
CA GLU A 83 -3.72 25.44 -33.70
C GLU A 83 -4.75 26.39 -33.09
N ALA A 84 -4.69 26.65 -31.78
CA ALA A 84 -5.52 27.66 -31.11
C ALA A 84 -5.21 29.08 -31.61
N GLU A 85 -3.94 29.41 -31.87
CA GLU A 85 -3.54 30.68 -32.49
C GLU A 85 -4.11 30.80 -33.92
N ARG A 86 -4.04 29.74 -34.73
CA ARG A 86 -4.67 29.69 -36.07
C ARG A 86 -6.20 29.83 -36.03
N LEU A 87 -6.86 29.23 -35.05
CA LEU A 87 -8.31 29.33 -34.88
C LEU A 87 -8.76 30.74 -34.44
N MET A 88 -7.90 31.49 -33.74
CA MET A 88 -8.14 32.89 -33.42
C MET A 88 -8.05 33.80 -34.65
N GLU A 89 -7.29 33.41 -35.68
CA GLU A 89 -7.26 34.01 -37.01
C GLU A 89 -8.43 33.48 -37.87
N THR A 90 -9.64 33.80 -37.41
CA THR A 90 -10.93 33.26 -37.87
C THR A 90 -11.13 33.37 -39.39
N GLU A 91 -10.61 34.42 -40.02
CA GLU A 91 -10.76 34.66 -41.46
C GLU A 91 -9.92 33.71 -42.35
N GLU A 92 -8.75 33.26 -41.89
CA GLU A 92 -7.90 32.33 -42.65
C GLU A 92 -8.36 30.87 -42.46
N PHE A 93 -8.78 30.52 -41.24
CA PHE A 93 -9.27 29.17 -40.92
C PHE A 93 -10.57 28.81 -41.66
N GLU A 94 -11.53 29.75 -41.74
CA GLU A 94 -12.80 29.54 -42.44
C GLU A 94 -12.62 29.43 -43.97
N GLN A 95 -11.59 30.07 -44.53
CA GLN A 95 -11.26 30.00 -45.96
C GLN A 95 -10.63 28.66 -46.37
N GLU A 96 -9.78 28.07 -45.53
CA GLU A 96 -9.14 26.78 -45.83
C GLU A 96 -10.06 25.58 -45.55
N THR A 97 -10.83 25.60 -44.46
CA THR A 97 -11.61 24.44 -44.01
C THR A 97 -13.05 24.42 -44.53
N GLY A 98 -13.57 25.58 -44.98
CA GLY A 98 -14.93 25.73 -45.48
C GLY A 98 -16.02 25.49 -44.44
N ARG A 99 -15.68 25.47 -43.15
CA ARG A 99 -16.60 25.30 -42.02
C ARG A 99 -16.33 26.41 -41.00
N SER A 100 -17.39 26.93 -40.38
CA SER A 100 -17.23 27.95 -39.34
C SER A 100 -16.83 27.30 -38.01
N VAL A 101 -16.03 28.01 -37.22
CA VAL A 101 -15.62 27.62 -35.85
C VAL A 101 -16.85 27.27 -34.99
N GLU A 102 -17.98 27.92 -35.23
CA GLU A 102 -19.22 27.72 -34.47
C GLU A 102 -20.00 26.44 -34.86
N GLU A 103 -19.78 25.90 -36.06
CA GLU A 103 -20.35 24.60 -36.47
C GLU A 103 -19.58 23.44 -35.82
N MET A 104 -18.25 23.55 -35.76
CA MET A 104 -17.39 22.55 -35.14
C MET A 104 -17.65 22.43 -33.64
N TYR A 105 -17.81 23.55 -32.94
CA TYR A 105 -18.14 23.57 -31.51
C TYR A 105 -19.49 22.88 -31.20
N LYS A 106 -20.47 22.99 -32.09
CA LYS A 106 -21.79 22.34 -31.93
C LYS A 106 -21.77 20.84 -32.18
N GLU A 107 -20.92 20.35 -33.09
CA GLU A 107 -20.71 18.91 -33.29
C GLU A 107 -20.01 18.27 -32.08
N ASP A 108 -19.01 18.96 -31.52
CA ASP A 108 -18.24 18.46 -30.38
C ASP A 108 -19.09 18.40 -29.09
N LEU A 109 -20.00 19.36 -28.91
CA LEU A 109 -20.98 19.33 -27.82
C LEU A 109 -21.92 18.11 -27.91
N LYS A 110 -22.40 17.79 -29.12
CA LYS A 110 -23.28 16.62 -29.35
C LYS A 110 -22.57 15.30 -29.11
N SER A 111 -21.32 15.18 -29.56
CA SER A 111 -20.50 13.99 -29.35
C SER A 111 -20.26 13.71 -27.86
N ARG A 112 -20.10 14.77 -27.04
CA ARG A 112 -19.93 14.64 -25.59
C ARG A 112 -21.24 14.27 -24.88
N GLU A 113 -22.39 14.77 -25.33
CA GLU A 113 -23.69 14.39 -24.77
C GLU A 113 -24.06 12.92 -25.03
N ASP A 114 -23.73 12.38 -26.20
CA ASP A 114 -23.97 10.97 -26.54
C ASP A 114 -23.10 9.98 -25.72
N ASN A 115 -21.94 10.42 -25.21
CA ASN A 115 -21.05 9.62 -24.37
C ASN A 115 -21.36 9.69 -22.86
N VAL A 116 -22.24 10.60 -22.41
CA VAL A 116 -22.57 10.82 -20.99
C VAL A 116 -23.78 9.98 -20.53
N LEU A 117 -24.46 9.29 -21.46
CA LEU A 117 -25.68 8.51 -21.19
C LEU A 117 -25.46 7.02 -20.89
N ASP A 118 -24.23 6.57 -20.66
CA ASP A 118 -23.95 5.22 -20.11
C ASP A 118 -23.77 5.27 -18.59
N TYR A 119 -24.77 5.84 -17.90
CA TYR A 119 -24.88 5.71 -16.45
C TYR A 119 -25.55 4.37 -16.14
N ASP A 120 -24.69 3.40 -15.84
CA ASP A 120 -24.94 2.03 -15.39
C ASP A 120 -26.26 1.84 -14.63
N ASP A 121 -27.32 1.50 -15.37
CA ASP A 121 -28.61 1.05 -14.87
C ASP A 121 -28.70 -0.49 -14.96
N LYS A 122 -27.64 -1.20 -14.56
CA LYS A 122 -27.70 -2.66 -14.33
C LYS A 122 -28.38 -2.98 -13.01
N VAL A 123 -29.69 -2.74 -12.97
CA VAL A 123 -30.59 -3.42 -12.05
C VAL A 123 -30.71 -4.89 -12.46
N THR A 124 -30.31 -5.79 -11.55
CA THR A 124 -30.64 -7.24 -11.48
C THR A 124 -29.95 -8.20 -12.47
N GLU A 125 -28.63 -8.32 -12.41
CA GLU A 125 -28.01 -9.64 -12.64
C GLU A 125 -28.21 -10.48 -11.35
N GLU A 126 -28.88 -11.63 -11.44
CA GLU A 126 -28.99 -12.59 -10.33
C GLU A 126 -27.57 -13.00 -9.88
N LYS A 127 -27.15 -12.52 -8.70
CA LYS A 127 -25.86 -12.89 -8.11
C LYS A 127 -25.76 -14.41 -8.01
N ARG A 128 -24.80 -14.99 -8.72
CA ARG A 128 -24.49 -16.42 -8.61
C ARG A 128 -24.26 -16.77 -7.13
N PRO A 129 -24.80 -17.89 -6.63
CA PRO A 129 -24.63 -18.26 -5.23
C PRO A 129 -23.14 -18.44 -4.93
N LEU A 130 -22.68 -17.78 -3.86
CA LEU A 130 -21.30 -17.89 -3.40
C LEU A 130 -20.98 -19.34 -3.00
N PRO A 131 -19.76 -19.83 -3.26
CA PRO A 131 -19.33 -21.10 -2.70
C PRO A 131 -19.46 -21.10 -1.18
N GLU A 132 -19.78 -22.26 -0.60
CA GLU A 132 -20.10 -22.38 0.81
C GLU A 132 -18.99 -21.86 1.72
N HIS A 133 -17.74 -22.20 1.42
CA HIS A 133 -16.57 -21.76 2.17
C HIS A 133 -16.38 -20.23 2.15
N VAL A 134 -16.72 -19.59 1.03
CA VAL A 134 -16.67 -18.12 0.86
C VAL A 134 -17.77 -17.46 1.68
N SER A 135 -18.99 -18.00 1.62
CA SER A 135 -20.13 -17.50 2.40
C SER A 135 -19.88 -17.61 3.91
N VAL A 136 -19.43 -18.77 4.39
CA VAL A 136 -19.10 -18.97 5.81
C VAL A 136 -17.95 -18.07 6.24
N THR A 137 -16.92 -17.91 5.41
CA THR A 137 -15.81 -16.99 5.68
C THR A 137 -16.29 -15.54 5.78
N SER A 138 -17.13 -15.06 4.85
CA SER A 138 -17.72 -13.72 4.90
C SER A 138 -18.47 -13.49 6.22
N CYS A 139 -19.28 -14.45 6.67
CA CYS A 139 -19.99 -14.37 7.97
C CYS A 139 -19.03 -14.31 9.16
N ILE A 140 -17.98 -15.14 9.18
CA ILE A 140 -16.93 -15.12 10.20
C ILE A 140 -16.28 -13.74 10.27
N LEU A 141 -15.86 -13.19 9.13
CA LEU A 141 -15.15 -11.92 9.09
C LEU A 141 -16.05 -10.77 9.57
N LYS A 142 -17.31 -10.72 9.12
CA LYS A 142 -18.32 -9.75 9.61
C LYS A 142 -18.46 -9.83 11.13
N ARG A 143 -18.44 -11.04 11.70
CA ARG A 143 -18.47 -11.23 13.14
C ARG A 143 -17.19 -10.75 13.83
N CYS A 144 -16.02 -11.06 13.27
CA CYS A 144 -14.72 -10.65 13.83
C CYS A 144 -14.55 -9.11 13.89
N VAL A 145 -15.09 -8.36 12.92
CA VAL A 145 -15.05 -6.89 12.95
C VAL A 145 -15.58 -6.32 14.27
N MET A 146 -16.62 -6.93 14.84
CA MET A 146 -17.25 -6.48 16.09
C MET A 146 -16.31 -6.57 17.30
N PHE A 147 -15.27 -7.40 17.24
CA PHE A 147 -14.34 -7.63 18.35
C PHE A 147 -13.03 -6.87 18.21
N VAL A 148 -12.80 -6.20 17.07
CA VAL A 148 -11.55 -5.46 16.82
C VAL A 148 -11.33 -4.38 17.88
N VAL A 149 -12.36 -3.63 18.28
CA VAL A 149 -12.26 -2.54 19.29
C VAL A 149 -12.53 -3.03 20.73
N GLY A 150 -12.69 -4.35 20.95
CA GLY A 150 -12.99 -4.91 22.27
C GLY A 150 -11.88 -4.68 23.32
N GLN A 151 -12.24 -4.63 24.61
CA GLN A 151 -11.26 -4.39 25.68
C GLN A 151 -10.27 -5.56 25.86
N ARG A 152 -10.67 -6.78 25.49
CA ARG A 152 -9.85 -7.99 25.61
C ARG A 152 -8.82 -8.04 24.49
N ARG A 153 -7.56 -7.73 24.82
CA ARG A 153 -6.43 -7.70 23.88
C ARG A 153 -6.27 -9.00 23.07
N ALA A 154 -6.35 -10.15 23.72
CA ALA A 154 -6.23 -11.46 23.07
C ALA A 154 -7.35 -11.68 22.03
N ALA A 155 -8.60 -11.36 22.38
CA ALA A 155 -9.73 -11.45 21.47
C ALA A 155 -9.59 -10.47 20.28
N ALA A 156 -9.21 -9.22 20.54
CA ALA A 156 -8.96 -8.23 19.48
C ALA A 156 -7.84 -8.68 18.53
N ALA A 157 -6.75 -9.23 19.07
CA ALA A 157 -5.64 -9.76 18.28
C ALA A 157 -6.05 -10.97 17.43
N LEU A 158 -6.84 -11.90 17.97
CA LEU A 158 -7.38 -13.04 17.21
C LEU A 158 -8.36 -12.58 16.12
N ALA A 159 -9.22 -11.61 16.41
CA ALA A 159 -10.14 -11.04 15.43
C ALA A 159 -9.39 -10.38 14.25
N LEU A 160 -8.38 -9.56 14.54
CA LEU A 160 -7.52 -8.94 13.52
C LEU A 160 -6.75 -10.00 12.70
N ALA A 161 -6.19 -11.02 13.35
CA ALA A 161 -5.51 -12.12 12.66
C ALA A 161 -6.46 -12.92 11.76
N THR A 162 -7.71 -13.13 12.22
CA THR A 162 -8.75 -13.82 11.43
C THR A 162 -9.14 -12.98 10.21
N LEU A 163 -9.30 -11.67 10.38
CA LEU A 163 -9.57 -10.74 9.28
C LEU A 163 -8.43 -10.76 8.24
N ALA A 164 -7.18 -10.64 8.68
CA ALA A 164 -6.02 -10.65 7.79
C ALA A 164 -5.87 -11.98 7.04
N ALA A 165 -6.20 -13.10 7.68
CA ALA A 165 -6.21 -14.40 7.00
C ALA A 165 -7.43 -14.58 6.08
N GLY A 166 -8.59 -14.02 6.42
CA GLY A 166 -9.84 -14.34 5.72
C GLY A 166 -10.14 -13.43 4.53
N LEU A 167 -9.73 -12.16 4.57
CA LEU A 167 -9.99 -11.25 3.45
C LEU A 167 -9.48 -11.77 2.10
N PRO A 168 -8.27 -12.38 2.00
CA PRO A 168 -7.81 -12.95 0.74
C PRO A 168 -8.77 -14.00 0.15
N VAL A 169 -9.48 -14.78 0.97
CA VAL A 169 -10.47 -15.76 0.49
C VAL A 169 -11.59 -15.09 -0.34
N LEU A 170 -11.83 -13.80 -0.10
CA LEU A 170 -12.83 -13.00 -0.81
C LEU A 170 -12.25 -12.22 -2.01
N GLU A 171 -10.97 -12.40 -2.37
CA GLU A 171 -10.29 -11.61 -3.41
C GLU A 171 -11.04 -11.64 -4.75
N SER A 172 -11.50 -12.82 -5.19
CA SER A 172 -12.28 -12.95 -6.43
C SER A 172 -13.74 -12.50 -6.32
N TYR A 173 -14.17 -12.02 -5.14
CA TYR A 173 -15.55 -11.67 -4.82
C TYR A 173 -15.62 -10.22 -4.28
N HIS A 174 -15.26 -9.25 -5.14
CA HIS A 174 -15.19 -7.82 -4.76
C HIS A 174 -16.48 -7.28 -4.12
N ASP A 175 -17.63 -7.76 -4.57
CA ASP A 175 -18.96 -7.44 -4.02
C ASP A 175 -19.13 -7.82 -2.54
N GLU A 176 -18.37 -8.79 -2.04
CA GLU A 176 -18.33 -9.18 -0.63
C GLU A 176 -17.14 -8.53 0.09
N LEU A 177 -15.99 -8.46 -0.60
CA LEU A 177 -14.75 -7.94 -0.05
C LEU A 177 -14.84 -6.45 0.30
N LEU A 178 -15.22 -5.59 -0.65
CA LEU A 178 -15.16 -4.13 -0.46
C LEU A 178 -16.10 -3.63 0.64
N PRO A 179 -17.36 -4.10 0.75
CA PRO A 179 -18.22 -3.73 1.88
C PRO A 179 -17.65 -4.16 3.23
N LEU A 180 -17.00 -5.33 3.29
CA LEU A 180 -16.37 -5.81 4.51
C LEU A 180 -15.12 -5.00 4.87
N VAL A 181 -14.29 -4.63 3.88
CA VAL A 181 -13.15 -3.71 4.07
C VAL A 181 -13.65 -2.37 4.59
N HIS A 182 -14.72 -1.83 4.02
CA HIS A 182 -15.35 -0.60 4.50
C HIS A 182 -15.80 -0.71 5.96
N GLN A 183 -16.48 -1.82 6.31
CA GLN A 183 -16.97 -2.08 7.66
C GLN A 183 -15.81 -2.24 8.67
N ALA A 184 -14.72 -2.90 8.29
CA ALA A 184 -13.56 -3.13 9.14
C ALA A 184 -12.70 -1.87 9.34
N TRP A 185 -12.79 -0.88 8.44
CA TRP A 185 -11.90 0.27 8.44
C TRP A 185 -11.95 1.10 9.73
N GLY A 186 -13.14 1.52 10.17
CA GLY A 186 -13.28 2.37 11.36
C GLY A 186 -12.63 1.73 12.61
N PRO A 187 -12.97 0.46 12.92
CA PRO A 187 -12.29 -0.32 13.95
C PRO A 187 -10.76 -0.42 13.79
N LEU A 188 -10.28 -0.67 12.57
CA LEU A 188 -8.86 -0.79 12.25
C LEU A 188 -8.11 0.54 12.49
N ALA A 189 -8.61 1.64 11.92
CA ALA A 189 -8.04 2.97 12.07
C ALA A 189 -7.98 3.39 13.55
N HIS A 190 -9.04 3.10 14.32
CA HIS A 190 -9.06 3.35 15.76
C HIS A 190 -7.94 2.61 16.51
N ARG A 191 -7.67 1.35 16.15
CA ARG A 191 -6.57 0.58 16.76
C ARG A 191 -5.20 1.13 16.42
N LEU A 192 -5.03 1.59 15.19
CA LEU A 192 -3.78 2.20 14.76
C LEU A 192 -3.54 3.57 15.43
N ALA A 193 -4.61 4.30 15.76
CA ALA A 193 -4.52 5.57 16.47
C ALA A 193 -4.26 5.43 17.98
N THR A 194 -4.81 4.39 18.64
CA THR A 194 -4.78 4.26 20.11
C THR A 194 -3.57 3.52 20.68
N TYR A 195 -2.73 2.93 19.82
CA TYR A 195 -1.51 2.18 20.15
C TYR A 195 -1.63 1.21 21.35
N GLU A 196 -1.71 -0.08 21.04
CA GLU A 196 -1.56 -1.17 22.00
C GLU A 196 -0.63 -2.22 21.35
N PRO A 197 0.57 -2.52 21.90
CA PRO A 197 1.64 -3.17 21.12
C PRO A 197 1.25 -4.46 20.39
N LEU A 198 0.53 -5.37 21.05
CA LEU A 198 0.17 -6.66 20.46
C LEU A 198 -0.93 -6.51 19.39
N VAL A 199 -1.97 -5.74 19.70
CA VAL A 199 -3.09 -5.46 18.79
C VAL A 199 -2.61 -4.62 17.61
N TRP A 200 -1.68 -3.69 17.83
CA TRP A 200 -1.17 -2.79 16.81
C TRP A 200 -0.37 -3.54 15.74
N ARG A 201 0.46 -4.52 16.12
CA ARG A 201 1.11 -5.42 15.14
C ARG A 201 0.10 -6.16 14.27
N ARG A 202 -0.95 -6.72 14.88
CA ARG A 202 -2.03 -7.38 14.13
C ARG A 202 -2.83 -6.42 13.26
N ALA A 203 -2.96 -5.17 13.70
CA ALA A 203 -3.61 -4.12 12.92
C ALA A 203 -2.77 -3.73 11.70
N LEU A 204 -1.44 -3.68 11.81
CA LEU A 204 -0.55 -3.48 10.67
C LEU A 204 -0.66 -4.62 9.64
N ASP A 205 -0.66 -5.88 10.11
CA ASP A 205 -0.85 -7.05 9.24
C ASP A 205 -2.16 -6.92 8.44
N LEU A 206 -3.26 -6.56 9.12
CA LEU A 206 -4.55 -6.35 8.48
C LEU A 206 -4.53 -5.15 7.54
N LEU A 207 -3.87 -4.04 7.90
CA LEU A 207 -3.78 -2.85 7.05
C LEU A 207 -3.09 -3.15 5.73
N VAL A 208 -1.94 -3.85 5.76
CA VAL A 208 -1.23 -4.27 4.55
C VAL A 208 -2.12 -5.20 3.72
N THR A 209 -2.79 -6.16 4.36
CA THR A 209 -3.74 -7.05 3.67
C THR A 209 -4.86 -6.27 2.99
N THR A 210 -5.47 -5.30 3.66
CA THR A 210 -6.52 -4.46 3.08
C THR A 210 -6.00 -3.59 1.94
N ALA A 211 -4.77 -3.08 2.04
CA ALA A 211 -4.15 -2.29 0.97
C ALA A 211 -3.89 -3.15 -0.26
N THR A 212 -3.41 -4.38 -0.09
CA THR A 212 -3.18 -5.31 -1.20
C THR A 212 -4.48 -5.64 -1.93
N LEU A 213 -5.56 -5.89 -1.20
CA LEU A 213 -6.83 -6.37 -1.77
C LEU A 213 -7.76 -5.26 -2.27
N ALA A 214 -7.77 -4.10 -1.61
CA ALA A 214 -8.69 -3.00 -1.91
C ALA A 214 -8.00 -1.78 -2.54
N ARG A 215 -6.66 -1.72 -2.55
CA ARG A 215 -5.83 -0.73 -3.26
C ARG A 215 -6.33 0.72 -3.09
N ASP A 216 -6.77 1.34 -4.17
CA ASP A 216 -7.24 2.72 -4.29
C ASP A 216 -8.49 3.01 -3.45
N PHE A 217 -9.35 2.01 -3.20
CA PHE A 217 -10.54 2.12 -2.36
C PHE A 217 -10.21 2.67 -0.95
N ILE A 218 -9.03 2.33 -0.42
CA ILE A 218 -8.60 2.80 0.91
C ILE A 218 -7.54 3.91 0.85
N HIS A 219 -7.05 4.31 -0.32
CA HIS A 219 -5.91 5.24 -0.44
C HIS A 219 -6.12 6.52 0.38
N ASN A 220 -7.20 7.26 0.10
CA ASN A 220 -7.48 8.54 0.76
C ASN A 220 -7.66 8.40 2.27
N ARG A 221 -8.30 7.31 2.72
CA ARG A 221 -8.52 7.06 4.15
C ARG A 221 -7.22 6.68 4.83
N CYS A 222 -6.41 5.82 4.21
CA CYS A 222 -5.12 5.37 4.75
C CYS A 222 -4.16 6.53 4.97
N VAL A 223 -4.00 7.36 3.94
CA VAL A 223 -3.11 8.52 3.96
C VAL A 223 -3.54 9.56 5.00
N LYS A 224 -4.86 9.79 5.16
CA LYS A 224 -5.37 10.83 6.07
C LYS A 224 -5.55 10.36 7.51
N GLU A 225 -6.06 9.16 7.70
CA GLU A 225 -6.53 8.68 9.01
C GLU A 225 -5.52 7.77 9.72
N VAL A 226 -4.58 7.15 9.00
CA VAL A 226 -3.74 6.07 9.57
C VAL A 226 -2.24 6.39 9.49
N MET A 227 -1.73 6.74 8.30
CA MET A 227 -0.31 7.00 8.09
C MET A 227 0.29 8.03 9.06
N PRO A 228 -0.38 9.17 9.37
CA PRO A 228 0.16 10.16 10.30
C PRO A 228 0.39 9.59 11.71
N HIS A 229 -0.45 8.66 12.15
CA HIS A 229 -0.30 8.01 13.46
C HIS A 229 0.88 7.03 13.47
N ILE A 230 1.08 6.28 12.38
CA ILE A 230 2.24 5.39 12.22
C ILE A 230 3.54 6.21 12.26
N TYR A 231 3.63 7.28 11.47
CA TYR A 231 4.82 8.15 11.44
C TYR A 231 5.08 8.83 12.79
N SER A 232 4.02 9.31 13.45
CA SER A 232 4.13 9.92 14.77
C SER A 232 4.72 8.95 15.80
N GLN A 233 4.28 7.69 15.81
CA GLN A 233 4.80 6.68 16.74
C GLN A 233 6.23 6.28 16.41
N LEU A 234 6.54 6.03 15.13
CA LEU A 234 7.90 5.72 14.69
C LEU A 234 8.89 6.82 15.07
N LYS A 235 8.53 8.09 14.88
CA LYS A 235 9.37 9.23 15.28
C LYS A 235 9.64 9.23 16.80
N LYS A 236 8.60 9.01 17.62
CA LYS A 236 8.76 8.93 19.09
C LYS A 236 9.69 7.79 19.50
N TRP A 237 9.56 6.61 18.88
CA TRP A 237 10.42 5.47 19.17
C TRP A 237 11.86 5.72 18.73
N CYS A 238 12.05 6.29 17.54
CA CYS A 238 13.36 6.66 17.04
C CYS A 238 14.09 7.60 18.00
N GLU A 239 13.41 8.63 18.51
CA GLU A 239 13.98 9.55 19.50
C GLU A 239 14.29 8.86 20.84
N SER A 240 13.42 7.95 21.27
CA SER A 240 13.60 7.18 22.51
C SER A 240 14.81 6.24 22.42
N ASN A 241 14.99 5.55 21.29
CA ASN A 241 16.11 4.63 21.07
C ASN A 241 17.48 5.32 21.15
N VAL A 242 17.57 6.59 20.72
CA VAL A 242 18.83 7.36 20.79
C VAL A 242 19.08 7.87 22.21
N LYS A 243 18.03 8.27 22.92
CA LYS A 243 18.15 8.86 24.27
C LYS A 243 18.37 7.83 25.36
N ASP A 244 17.78 6.65 25.22
CA ASP A 244 17.75 5.64 26.27
C ASP A 244 18.32 4.31 25.75
N SER A 245 19.53 3.95 26.20
CA SER A 245 20.13 2.66 25.84
C SER A 245 19.34 1.46 26.39
N CYS A 246 18.32 1.71 27.23
CA CYS A 246 17.41 0.69 27.75
C CYS A 246 16.23 0.37 26.80
N ALA A 247 15.90 1.23 25.83
CA ALA A 247 14.80 0.99 24.87
C ALA A 247 14.99 -0.30 24.05
N TYR A 248 16.26 -0.73 23.88
CA TYR A 248 16.68 -1.98 23.24
C TYR A 248 16.36 -3.23 24.08
N ARG A 249 16.05 -3.09 25.37
CA ARG A 249 15.75 -4.23 26.26
C ARG A 249 14.28 -4.62 26.26
N ASP A 250 13.40 -3.74 25.79
CA ASP A 250 11.99 -4.07 25.62
C ASP A 250 11.79 -4.79 24.28
N ARG A 251 11.81 -6.12 24.35
CA ARG A 251 11.61 -6.98 23.19
C ARG A 251 10.28 -6.71 22.48
N VAL A 252 9.22 -6.39 23.23
CA VAL A 252 7.89 -6.15 22.68
C VAL A 252 7.87 -4.87 21.87
N LEU A 253 8.52 -3.81 22.38
CA LEU A 253 8.65 -2.56 21.64
C LEU A 253 9.48 -2.74 20.38
N MET A 254 10.62 -3.44 20.46
CA MET A 254 11.47 -3.73 19.29
C MET A 254 10.70 -4.51 18.21
N ASP A 255 10.01 -5.59 18.58
CA ASP A 255 9.19 -6.38 17.66
C ASP A 255 8.08 -5.52 17.00
N THR A 256 7.58 -4.51 17.70
CA THR A 256 6.54 -3.60 17.20
C THR A 256 7.11 -2.55 16.24
N GLN A 257 8.29 -1.99 16.54
CA GLN A 257 9.01 -1.10 15.63
C GLN A 257 9.35 -1.83 14.33
N GLU A 258 9.85 -3.05 14.43
CA GLU A 258 10.17 -3.86 13.26
C GLU A 258 8.93 -4.16 12.41
N ALA A 259 7.79 -4.49 13.03
CA ALA A 259 6.54 -4.71 12.31
C ALA A 259 6.07 -3.46 11.54
N ALA A 260 6.18 -2.27 12.14
CA ALA A 260 5.86 -1.03 11.45
C ALA A 260 6.77 -0.77 10.25
N LEU A 261 8.09 -0.89 10.44
CA LEU A 261 9.05 -0.65 9.35
C LEU A 261 8.87 -1.65 8.21
N ARG A 262 8.58 -2.93 8.50
CA ARG A 262 8.27 -3.95 7.48
C ARG A 262 6.95 -3.69 6.75
N ALA A 263 5.95 -3.13 7.43
CA ALA A 263 4.65 -2.88 6.84
C ALA A 263 4.65 -1.68 5.87
N LEU A 264 5.52 -0.69 6.09
CA LEU A 264 5.50 0.56 5.32
C LEU A 264 5.76 0.42 3.82
N PRO A 265 6.82 -0.30 3.34
CA PRO A 265 7.07 -0.41 1.90
C PRO A 265 5.89 -0.99 1.11
N PRO A 266 5.36 -2.19 1.44
CA PRO A 266 4.23 -2.73 0.70
C PRO A 266 2.98 -1.87 0.88
N LEU A 267 2.76 -1.26 2.05
CA LEU A 267 1.62 -0.37 2.25
C LEU A 267 1.66 0.83 1.29
N LEU A 268 2.78 1.54 1.22
CA LEU A 268 2.95 2.73 0.38
C LEU A 268 2.77 2.39 -1.11
N ALA A 269 3.35 1.27 -1.55
CA ALA A 269 3.21 0.82 -2.93
C ALA A 269 1.76 0.45 -3.26
N ARG A 270 1.09 -0.32 -2.39
CA ARG A 270 -0.27 -0.84 -2.67
C ARG A 270 -1.35 0.22 -2.59
N VAL A 271 -1.19 1.25 -1.77
CA VAL A 271 -2.11 2.40 -1.78
C VAL A 271 -1.79 3.40 -2.88
N GLY A 272 -0.67 3.25 -3.60
CA GLY A 272 -0.26 4.21 -4.63
C GLY A 272 0.21 5.54 -4.07
N ALA A 273 0.94 5.53 -2.94
CA ALA A 273 1.45 6.75 -2.33
C ALA A 273 2.41 7.47 -3.29
N ARG A 274 2.28 8.79 -3.41
CA ARG A 274 3.09 9.65 -4.29
C ARG A 274 3.53 10.93 -3.58
N HIS A 275 4.63 11.50 -4.08
CA HIS A 275 5.14 12.83 -3.73
C HIS A 275 5.18 13.09 -2.21
N ARG A 276 4.33 13.99 -1.70
CA ARG A 276 4.29 14.37 -0.29
C ARG A 276 4.10 13.19 0.65
N HIS A 277 3.29 12.19 0.26
CA HIS A 277 3.06 11.00 1.10
C HIS A 277 4.30 10.11 1.19
N LEU A 278 5.06 10.00 0.09
CA LEU A 278 6.38 9.35 0.10
C LEU A 278 7.39 10.16 0.90
N LEU A 279 7.40 11.49 0.78
CA LEU A 279 8.30 12.35 1.54
C LEU A 279 8.11 12.20 3.05
N ASP A 280 6.86 12.17 3.51
CA ASP A 280 6.54 11.97 4.93
C ASP A 280 7.09 10.63 5.43
N ALA A 281 6.94 9.57 4.63
CA ALA A 281 7.50 8.25 4.93
C ALA A 281 9.04 8.27 4.94
N PHE A 282 9.67 8.84 3.91
CA PHE A 282 11.13 8.92 3.79
C PHE A 282 11.74 9.69 4.96
N THR A 283 11.15 10.84 5.29
CA THR A 283 11.61 11.68 6.41
C THR A 283 11.48 10.97 7.75
N CYS A 284 10.47 10.11 7.90
CA CYS A 284 10.29 9.29 9.09
C CYS A 284 11.30 8.12 9.14
N VAL A 285 11.48 7.39 8.04
CA VAL A 285 12.30 6.17 7.99
C VAL A 285 13.79 6.48 7.94
N GLN A 286 14.22 7.58 7.30
CA GLN A 286 15.64 7.97 7.25
C GLN A 286 16.27 8.12 8.63
N MET A 287 15.48 8.46 9.66
CA MET A 287 15.98 8.58 11.04
C MET A 287 16.50 7.25 11.60
N PHE A 288 16.00 6.13 11.05
CA PHE A 288 16.44 4.78 11.39
C PHE A 288 17.73 4.34 10.69
N LEU A 289 18.25 5.11 9.72
CA LEU A 289 19.55 4.87 9.09
C LEU A 289 20.74 5.24 10.00
N SER A 290 20.51 5.89 11.13
CA SER A 290 21.57 6.26 12.06
C SER A 290 22.17 5.02 12.72
N LYS A 291 23.51 4.95 12.81
CA LYS A 291 24.23 3.92 13.57
C LYS A 291 23.94 3.94 15.07
N LYS A 292 23.26 4.97 15.56
CA LYS A 292 22.77 5.08 16.94
C LYS A 292 21.45 4.34 17.18
N GLN A 293 20.85 3.75 16.14
CA GLN A 293 19.63 2.95 16.23
C GLN A 293 19.96 1.46 16.41
N PRO A 294 19.00 0.61 16.80
CA PRO A 294 19.21 -0.83 16.81
C PRO A 294 19.52 -1.37 15.42
N GLU A 295 20.54 -2.24 15.31
CA GLU A 295 20.96 -2.85 14.04
C GLU A 295 19.79 -3.52 13.27
N PRO A 296 18.85 -4.25 13.92
CA PRO A 296 17.68 -4.78 13.21
C PRO A 296 16.81 -3.70 12.56
N LEU A 297 16.65 -2.53 13.21
CA LEU A 297 15.86 -1.42 12.66
C LEU A 297 16.61 -0.68 11.55
N GLN A 298 17.93 -0.55 11.67
CA GLN A 298 18.78 -0.01 10.60
C GLN A 298 18.64 -0.84 9.31
N LYS A 299 18.70 -2.17 9.43
CA LYS A 299 18.52 -3.09 8.28
C LYS A 299 17.15 -2.91 7.62
N LEU A 300 16.09 -2.80 8.41
CA LEU A 300 14.75 -2.56 7.88
C LEU A 300 14.62 -1.19 7.20
N ALA A 301 15.33 -0.16 7.68
CA ALA A 301 15.38 1.14 7.02
C ALA A 301 16.11 1.07 5.68
N VAL A 302 17.20 0.30 5.60
CA VAL A 302 17.90 0.01 4.34
C VAL A 302 16.97 -0.73 3.36
N GLU A 303 16.34 -1.82 3.80
CA GLU A 303 15.37 -2.59 2.99
C GLU A 303 14.18 -1.74 2.54
N PHE A 304 13.73 -0.79 3.37
CA PHE A 304 12.70 0.18 3.00
C PHE A 304 13.15 1.01 1.79
N PHE A 305 14.33 1.63 1.83
CA PHE A 305 14.81 2.46 0.72
C PHE A 305 15.13 1.65 -0.54
N VAL A 306 15.61 0.42 -0.39
CA VAL A 306 15.75 -0.52 -1.53
C VAL A 306 14.38 -0.78 -2.18
N SER A 307 13.36 -1.05 -1.38
CA SER A 307 12.00 -1.29 -1.87
C SER A 307 11.42 -0.05 -2.55
N MET A 308 11.66 1.13 -1.99
CA MET A 308 11.19 2.41 -2.57
C MET A 308 11.93 2.77 -3.85
N LEU A 309 13.22 2.42 -3.97
CA LEU A 309 13.98 2.55 -5.22
C LEU A 309 13.48 1.62 -6.34
N ASN A 310 12.75 0.55 -6.01
CA ASN A 310 12.09 -0.32 -6.99
C ASN A 310 10.66 0.16 -7.32
N TYR A 311 10.02 0.89 -6.41
CA TYR A 311 8.68 1.43 -6.60
C TYR A 311 8.67 2.78 -7.34
N ASP A 312 9.54 3.71 -6.92
CA ASP A 312 9.75 5.02 -7.55
C ASP A 312 11.24 5.36 -7.46
N GLU A 313 11.99 4.94 -8.47
CA GLU A 313 13.44 5.12 -8.52
C GLU A 313 13.81 6.60 -8.49
N GLY A 314 13.17 7.43 -9.33
CA GLY A 314 13.52 8.83 -9.49
C GLY A 314 13.32 9.63 -8.21
N TYR A 315 12.16 9.49 -7.55
CA TYR A 315 11.85 10.24 -6.34
C TYR A 315 12.70 9.77 -5.16
N THR A 316 12.89 8.46 -5.02
CA THR A 316 13.70 7.88 -3.94
C THR A 316 15.18 8.23 -4.10
N TRP A 317 15.72 8.13 -5.33
CA TRP A 317 17.08 8.52 -5.65
C TRP A 317 17.32 10.00 -5.34
N HIS A 318 16.38 10.87 -5.74
CA HIS A 318 16.46 12.29 -5.44
C HIS A 318 16.49 12.55 -3.93
N HIS A 319 15.60 11.91 -3.17
CA HIS A 319 15.57 12.05 -1.71
C HIS A 319 16.89 11.60 -1.06
N LEU A 320 17.40 10.42 -1.42
CA LEU A 320 18.66 9.90 -0.88
C LEU A 320 19.84 10.81 -1.23
N ARG A 321 19.86 11.39 -2.43
CA ARG A 321 20.87 12.38 -2.81
C ARG A 321 20.77 13.63 -1.95
N SER A 322 19.57 14.18 -1.75
CA SER A 322 19.37 15.32 -0.85
C SER A 322 19.77 15.01 0.60
N LEU A 323 19.57 13.77 1.05
CA LEU A 323 20.01 13.32 2.38
C LEU A 323 21.53 13.23 2.49
N CYS A 324 22.20 12.82 1.41
CA CYS A 324 23.67 12.69 1.40
C CYS A 324 24.40 14.04 1.39
N ASP A 325 23.82 15.04 0.73
CA ASP A 325 24.27 16.45 0.67
C ASP A 325 25.79 16.61 0.47
N ASN A 326 26.35 15.91 -0.51
CA ASN A 326 27.77 15.98 -0.86
C ASN A 326 28.01 16.82 -2.12
N LYS A 327 29.28 17.08 -2.41
CA LYS A 327 29.74 17.85 -3.59
C LYS A 327 30.31 16.98 -4.71
N ASP A 328 30.16 15.66 -4.64
CA ASP A 328 30.71 14.76 -5.64
C ASP A 328 30.02 14.98 -6.99
N GLU A 329 30.77 15.11 -8.08
CA GLU A 329 30.18 15.29 -9.41
C GLU A 329 29.82 13.94 -10.04
N LEU A 330 28.57 13.81 -10.50
CA LEU A 330 28.15 12.72 -11.36
C LEU A 330 28.39 13.12 -12.82
N PRO A 331 29.28 12.41 -13.55
CA PRO A 331 29.44 12.66 -14.96
C PRO A 331 28.14 12.25 -15.70
N PRO A 332 27.70 13.05 -16.69
CA PRO A 332 26.52 12.72 -17.46
C PRO A 332 26.77 11.47 -18.30
N PRO A 333 25.73 10.65 -18.57
CA PRO A 333 25.85 9.55 -19.52
C PRO A 333 26.20 10.10 -20.91
N HIS A 334 27.11 9.42 -21.60
CA HIS A 334 27.52 9.78 -22.96
C HIS A 334 26.36 9.56 -23.95
N THR A 335 25.59 10.61 -24.20
CA THR A 335 24.38 10.59 -25.03
C THR A 335 24.60 11.37 -26.33
N GLY A 336 25.40 10.80 -27.23
CA GLY A 336 25.51 11.25 -28.63
C GLY A 336 25.61 12.78 -28.81
N PRO A 337 24.71 13.43 -29.58
CA PRO A 337 24.82 14.86 -29.90
C PRO A 337 24.39 15.80 -28.76
N VAL A 338 23.82 15.28 -27.66
CA VAL A 338 23.35 16.11 -26.54
C VAL A 338 24.42 16.17 -25.46
N GLN A 339 25.00 17.35 -25.27
CA GLN A 339 25.95 17.58 -24.18
C GLN A 339 25.19 17.93 -22.90
N LEU A 340 24.97 16.92 -22.06
CA LEU A 340 24.44 17.12 -20.71
C LEU A 340 25.54 17.69 -19.79
N HIS A 341 25.15 18.50 -18.80
CA HIS A 341 26.07 19.01 -17.79
C HIS A 341 26.26 18.01 -16.65
N ALA A 342 27.45 18.00 -16.04
CA ALA A 342 27.70 17.29 -14.79
C ALA A 342 26.81 17.86 -13.68
N PHE A 343 26.42 16.98 -12.76
CA PHE A 343 25.52 17.32 -11.67
C PHE A 343 26.19 17.05 -10.33
N ALA A 344 26.20 18.05 -9.45
CA ALA A 344 26.85 17.95 -8.14
C ALA A 344 25.95 17.18 -7.15
N GLY A 345 26.53 16.30 -6.33
CA GLY A 345 25.84 15.50 -5.34
C GLY A 345 25.49 14.10 -5.83
N THR A 346 25.85 13.07 -5.06
CA THR A 346 25.45 11.67 -5.31
C THR A 346 24.65 11.08 -4.14
N PRO A 347 23.81 10.06 -4.36
CA PRO A 347 23.21 9.32 -3.24
C PRO A 347 24.12 8.19 -2.72
N TYR A 348 25.28 7.94 -3.34
CA TYR A 348 26.13 6.78 -3.05
C TYR A 348 27.13 7.03 -1.93
N ARG A 349 27.41 8.30 -1.62
CA ARG A 349 28.37 8.70 -0.60
C ARG A 349 27.78 9.83 0.22
N THR A 350 28.07 9.84 1.51
CA THR A 350 27.72 10.96 2.39
C THR A 350 28.90 11.26 3.29
N GLU A 351 29.08 12.54 3.61
CA GLU A 351 30.04 13.01 4.63
C GLU A 351 29.54 12.73 6.06
N ASN A 352 28.26 12.38 6.21
CA ASN A 352 27.68 12.05 7.51
C ASN A 352 28.03 10.61 7.93
N GLU A 353 29.11 10.48 8.70
CA GLU A 353 29.58 9.24 9.34
C GLU A 353 28.52 8.49 10.18
N ASP A 354 27.41 9.14 10.55
CA ASP A 354 26.34 8.51 11.32
C ASP A 354 25.47 7.58 10.48
N ILE A 355 25.31 7.86 9.18
CA ILE A 355 24.45 7.11 8.26
C ILE A 355 25.23 6.48 7.09
N HIS A 356 26.52 6.80 6.94
CA HIS A 356 27.37 6.42 5.81
C HIS A 356 27.29 4.93 5.46
N SER A 357 27.49 4.03 6.42
CA SER A 357 27.47 2.58 6.17
C SER A 357 26.11 2.08 5.68
N ASN A 358 25.02 2.65 6.18
CA ASN A 358 23.67 2.25 5.78
C ASN A 358 23.27 2.84 4.43
N ILE A 359 23.72 4.04 4.09
CA ILE A 359 23.57 4.60 2.73
C ILE A 359 24.27 3.70 1.70
N GLN A 360 25.50 3.28 1.98
CA GLN A 360 26.24 2.37 1.11
C GLN A 360 25.50 1.03 0.93
N ALA A 361 24.98 0.47 2.04
CA ALA A 361 24.24 -0.79 2.02
C ALA A 361 22.98 -0.77 1.14
N ILE A 362 22.29 0.38 1.01
CA ILE A 362 21.10 0.52 0.14
C ILE A 362 21.47 0.17 -1.31
N PHE A 363 22.56 0.74 -1.82
CA PHE A 363 22.95 0.55 -3.22
C PHE A 363 23.68 -0.76 -3.46
N GLU A 364 24.44 -1.27 -2.49
CA GLU A 364 25.02 -2.62 -2.57
C GLU A 364 23.93 -3.71 -2.65
N THR A 365 22.84 -3.54 -1.90
CA THR A 365 21.71 -4.47 -1.90
C THR A 365 20.91 -4.37 -3.21
N LYS A 366 20.64 -3.16 -3.71
CA LYS A 366 19.92 -2.96 -4.99
C LYS A 366 20.70 -3.49 -6.19
N CYS A 367 22.01 -3.26 -6.24
CA CYS A 367 22.84 -3.57 -7.41
C CYS A 367 23.35 -5.02 -7.47
N GLY A 368 23.09 -5.85 -6.47
CA GLY A 368 23.45 -7.27 -6.46
C GLY A 368 24.93 -7.55 -6.78
N HIS A 369 25.83 -7.45 -5.79
CA HIS A 369 27.21 -8.00 -5.87
C HIS A 369 27.98 -7.71 -7.18
N TYR A 370 27.81 -6.56 -7.81
CA TYR A 370 28.78 -6.07 -8.78
C TYR A 370 29.71 -5.10 -8.09
N HIS A 371 30.99 -5.48 -8.08
CA HIS A 371 32.11 -4.67 -7.64
C HIS A 371 31.94 -3.22 -8.10
N ILE A 372 31.75 -2.32 -7.13
CA ILE A 372 32.08 -0.90 -7.30
C ILE A 372 33.59 -0.88 -7.58
N ASN A 373 33.96 -0.88 -8.86
CA ASN A 373 35.33 -0.57 -9.23
C ASN A 373 35.57 0.89 -8.84
N LYS A 374 36.59 1.06 -7.99
CA LYS A 374 37.14 2.31 -7.48
C LYS A 374 37.42 3.33 -8.56
#